data_AF-A0A370DFT9-F1
#
_entry.id   AF-A0A370DFT9-F1
#
_cell.length_a   1.000
_cell.length_b   1.000
_cell.length_c   1.000
_cell.angle_alpha   90.00
_cell.angle_beta   90.00
_cell.angle_gamma   90.00
#
_symmetry.space_group_name_H-M   'P 1'
#
loop_
_entity.id
_entity.type
_entity.pdbx_description
1 polymer ?
#
loop_
_entity_poly.entity_id
_entity_poly.type
_entity_poly.pdbx_seq_one_letter_code
_entity_poly.pdbx_strand_id
1 'polypeptide(L)'
;MLPLKPCLTIAASINHKQRIRKALEYFHADRLNYAVIGTPNRLEYDQGFFVKNGDGAADIKPISHLYKSQVYAMAKHLGLPDAICNTTPTTDTYSLEQGQDEFYFALPYEKMDIALWYLNNGKTEAELTEKLNITLDQAKYIFKDILSKRRTTKYLHLEPQLIEKNIITQV
;
A
#
# COMPACT_ATOMS: atom_id res chain seq x y z
N MET A 1 -22.03 8.82 11.85
CA MET A 1 -20.56 8.67 11.77
C MET A 1 -20.05 8.29 13.16
N LEU A 2 -19.14 7.32 13.30
CA LEU A 2 -18.62 6.90 14.61
C LEU A 2 -17.84 8.05 15.29
N PRO A 3 -17.87 8.17 16.64
CA PRO A 3 -17.05 9.15 17.35
C PRO A 3 -15.54 8.89 17.19
N LEU A 4 -14.72 9.92 17.40
CA LEU A 4 -13.27 9.86 17.18
C LEU A 4 -12.57 8.75 17.98
N LYS A 5 -12.88 8.60 19.27
CA LYS A 5 -12.20 7.63 20.15
C LYS A 5 -12.37 6.18 19.67
N PRO A 6 -13.60 5.69 19.38
CA PRO A 6 -13.80 4.40 18.72
C PRO A 6 -13.03 4.24 17.41
N CYS A 7 -13.02 5.25 16.53
CA CYS A 7 -12.28 5.19 15.26
C CYS A 7 -10.77 5.01 15.48
N LEU A 8 -10.18 5.74 16.44
CA LEU A 8 -8.77 5.61 16.79
C LEU A 8 -8.46 4.24 17.40
N THR A 9 -9.35 3.70 18.23
CA THR A 9 -9.19 2.33 18.77
C THR A 9 -9.21 1.29 17.66
N ILE A 10 -10.16 1.38 16.72
CA ILE A 10 -10.23 0.48 15.56
C ILE A 10 -8.94 0.56 14.75
N ALA A 11 -8.49 1.78 14.40
CA ALA A 11 -7.23 1.98 13.66
C ALA A 11 -6.02 1.43 14.41
N ALA A 12 -5.95 1.59 15.73
CA ALA A 12 -4.88 1.04 16.55
C ALA A 12 -4.88 -0.50 16.54
N SER A 13 -6.06 -1.14 16.65
CA SER A 13 -6.20 -2.60 16.63
C SER A 13 -5.79 -3.21 15.29
N ILE A 14 -6.18 -2.60 14.16
CA ILE A 14 -5.72 -2.99 12.82
C ILE A 14 -4.20 -2.97 12.75
N ASN A 15 -3.60 -1.84 13.12
CA ASN A 15 -2.17 -1.63 13.03
C ASN A 15 -1.41 -2.59 13.95
N HIS A 16 -1.98 -2.90 15.12
CA HIS A 16 -1.38 -3.82 16.08
C HIS A 16 -1.25 -5.24 15.53
N LYS A 17 -2.29 -5.76 14.84
CA LYS A 17 -2.26 -7.09 14.21
C LYS A 17 -1.08 -7.22 13.24
N GLN A 18 -0.89 -6.22 12.36
CA GLN A 18 0.20 -6.24 11.38
C GLN A 18 1.58 -6.10 12.02
N ARG A 19 1.70 -5.31 13.09
CA ARG A 19 2.95 -5.16 13.86
C ARG A 19 3.35 -6.43 14.60
N ILE A 20 2.38 -7.18 15.15
CA ILE A 20 2.67 -8.48 15.77
C ILE A 20 3.22 -9.47 14.74
N ARG A 21 2.59 -9.57 13.55
CA ARG A 21 3.07 -10.44 12.46
C ARG A 21 4.52 -10.12 12.11
N LYS A 22 4.84 -8.83 11.98
CA LYS A 22 6.20 -8.38 11.69
C LYS A 22 7.21 -8.68 12.80
N ALA A 23 6.81 -8.51 14.06
CA ALA A 23 7.64 -8.88 15.21
C ALA A 23 7.98 -10.38 15.21
N LEU A 24 7.01 -11.24 14.86
CA LEU A 24 7.22 -12.67 14.71
C LEU A 24 8.17 -13.01 13.55
N GLU A 25 8.01 -12.36 12.39
CA GLU A 25 8.91 -12.55 11.25
C GLU A 25 10.35 -12.21 11.61
N TYR A 26 10.60 -11.06 12.25
CA TYR A 26 11.95 -10.66 12.67
C TYR A 26 12.52 -11.56 13.77
N PHE A 27 11.70 -12.02 14.72
CA PHE A 27 12.16 -13.03 15.69
C PHE A 27 12.70 -14.29 15.01
N HIS A 28 12.00 -14.79 13.99
CA HIS A 28 12.44 -15.95 13.23
C HIS A 28 13.66 -15.65 12.36
N ALA A 29 13.71 -14.47 11.74
CA ALA A 29 14.85 -14.02 10.95
C ALA A 29 16.13 -13.96 11.79
N ASP A 30 16.08 -13.34 12.97
CA ASP A 30 17.20 -13.27 13.91
C ASP A 30 17.64 -14.67 14.37
N ARG A 31 16.68 -15.51 14.76
CA ARG A 31 16.96 -16.89 15.25
C ARG A 31 17.59 -17.77 14.17
N LEU A 32 17.30 -17.52 12.90
CA LEU A 32 17.76 -18.31 11.75
C LEU A 32 18.89 -17.64 10.95
N ASN A 33 19.32 -16.44 11.35
CA ASN A 33 20.28 -15.61 10.61
C ASN A 33 19.81 -15.32 9.16
N TYR A 34 18.54 -14.98 8.99
CA TYR A 34 17.90 -14.66 7.70
C TYR A 34 17.49 -13.19 7.62
N ALA A 35 17.14 -12.74 6.41
CA ALA A 35 16.50 -11.46 6.17
C ALA A 35 14.97 -11.62 6.06
N VAL A 36 14.23 -10.57 6.43
CA VAL A 36 12.78 -10.47 6.27
C VAL A 36 12.44 -9.93 4.87
N ILE A 37 11.65 -10.68 4.11
CA ILE A 37 11.15 -10.30 2.79
C ILE A 37 9.77 -9.65 2.91
N GLY A 38 9.64 -8.43 2.43
CA GLY A 38 8.39 -7.69 2.38
C GLY A 38 7.64 -7.93 1.07
N THR A 39 6.32 -7.99 1.15
CA THR A 39 5.44 -8.31 0.02
C THR A 39 4.52 -7.17 -0.47
N PRO A 40 4.74 -5.87 -0.19
CA PRO A 40 3.88 -4.86 -0.78
C PRO A 40 4.19 -4.75 -2.27
N ASN A 41 3.15 -4.67 -3.11
CA ASN A 41 3.32 -4.32 -4.52
C ASN A 41 3.35 -2.80 -4.70
N ARG A 42 3.61 -2.33 -5.93
CA ARG A 42 3.75 -0.90 -6.25
C ARG A 42 2.53 -0.08 -5.90
N LEU A 43 1.33 -0.58 -6.18
CA LEU A 43 0.10 0.16 -5.89
C LEU A 43 -0.05 0.37 -4.37
N GLU A 44 0.15 -0.71 -3.60
CA GLU A 44 0.04 -0.66 -2.13
C GLU A 44 1.13 0.23 -1.53
N TYR A 45 2.38 0.02 -1.95
CA TYR A 45 3.52 0.73 -1.41
C TYR A 45 3.44 2.23 -1.75
N ASP A 46 3.27 2.58 -3.03
CA ASP A 46 3.24 3.98 -3.48
C ASP A 46 2.11 4.80 -2.82
N GLN A 47 0.97 4.18 -2.59
CA GLN A 47 -0.21 4.85 -2.03
C GLN A 47 -0.17 4.90 -0.50
N GLY A 48 0.72 4.15 0.16
CA GLY A 48 0.76 4.06 1.61
C GLY A 48 -0.32 3.14 2.19
N PHE A 49 -0.70 2.11 1.43
CA PHE A 49 -1.62 1.06 1.86
C PHE A 49 -0.84 -0.06 2.56
N PHE A 50 -0.24 0.29 3.70
CA PHE A 50 0.48 -0.63 4.58
C PHE A 50 0.60 -0.02 5.98
N VAL A 51 0.91 -0.84 6.98
CA VAL A 51 1.17 -0.38 8.34
C VAL A 51 2.67 -0.12 8.51
N LYS A 52 3.04 1.11 8.90
CA LYS A 52 4.43 1.44 9.29
C LYS A 52 4.85 0.57 10.48
N ASN A 53 6.02 -0.06 10.35
CA ASN A 53 6.57 -1.07 11.26
C ASN A 53 5.69 -2.35 11.39
N GLY A 54 4.71 -2.53 10.51
CA GLY A 54 3.95 -3.76 10.32
C GLY A 54 4.37 -4.42 9.02
N ASP A 55 3.40 -4.80 8.19
CA ASP A 55 3.59 -5.37 6.85
C ASP A 55 4.42 -4.48 5.91
N GLY A 56 4.49 -3.17 6.18
CA GLY A 56 5.37 -2.25 5.45
C GLY A 56 6.87 -2.34 5.79
N ALA A 57 7.26 -3.00 6.89
CA ALA A 57 8.66 -3.17 7.27
C ALA A 57 9.24 -4.48 6.70
N ALA A 58 10.48 -4.42 6.21
CA ALA A 58 11.23 -5.55 5.69
C ALA A 58 12.66 -5.10 5.37
N ASP A 59 13.57 -6.06 5.23
CA ASP A 59 14.94 -5.80 4.79
C ASP A 59 15.01 -5.67 3.26
N ILE A 60 14.20 -6.46 2.54
CA ILE A 60 14.11 -6.45 1.06
C ILE A 60 12.65 -6.52 0.63
N LYS A 61 12.25 -5.76 -0.41
CA LYS A 61 10.89 -5.76 -0.98
C LYS A 61 10.94 -6.08 -2.49
N PRO A 62 11.02 -7.36 -2.88
CA PRO A 62 11.32 -7.75 -4.26
C PRO A 62 10.24 -7.33 -5.26
N ILE A 63 8.98 -7.17 -4.83
CA ILE A 63 7.85 -6.91 -5.74
C ILE A 63 7.27 -5.48 -5.61
N SER A 64 7.90 -4.60 -4.82
CA SER A 64 7.39 -3.24 -4.60
C SER A 64 7.43 -2.34 -5.84
N HIS A 65 8.14 -2.76 -6.87
CA HIS A 65 8.19 -2.08 -8.17
C HIS A 65 7.15 -2.60 -9.17
N LEU A 66 6.48 -3.72 -8.86
CA LEU A 66 5.49 -4.35 -9.72
C LEU A 66 4.09 -3.88 -9.37
N TYR A 67 3.29 -3.56 -10.38
CA TYR A 67 1.85 -3.31 -10.25
C TYR A 67 1.10 -4.58 -9.82
N LYS A 68 -0.09 -4.46 -9.21
CA LYS A 68 -0.85 -5.62 -8.71
C LYS A 68 -1.15 -6.62 -9.84
N SER A 69 -1.55 -6.11 -10.99
CA SER A 69 -1.76 -6.86 -12.24
C SER A 69 -0.49 -7.62 -12.70
N GLN A 70 0.69 -7.02 -12.54
CA GLN A 70 1.97 -7.68 -12.86
C GLN A 70 2.30 -8.78 -11.86
N VAL A 71 1.98 -8.59 -10.57
CA VAL A 71 2.13 -9.65 -9.55
C VAL A 71 1.24 -10.85 -9.88
N TYR A 72 -0.01 -10.63 -10.29
CA TYR A 72 -0.91 -11.71 -10.73
C TYR A 72 -0.41 -12.41 -12.01
N ALA A 73 0.09 -11.65 -12.98
CA ALA A 73 0.68 -12.22 -14.19
C ALA A 73 1.90 -13.09 -13.87
N MET A 74 2.77 -12.62 -12.98
CA MET A 74 3.94 -13.37 -12.50
C MET A 74 3.53 -14.63 -11.73
N ALA A 75 2.52 -14.56 -10.86
CA ALA A 75 2.01 -15.71 -10.12
C ALA A 75 1.52 -16.82 -11.06
N LYS A 76 0.78 -16.46 -12.11
CA LYS A 76 0.33 -17.40 -13.15
C LYS A 76 1.51 -17.99 -13.92
N HIS A 77 2.49 -17.17 -14.29
CA HIS A 77 3.69 -17.63 -14.98
C HIS A 77 4.52 -18.63 -14.15
N LEU A 78 4.59 -18.43 -12.84
CA LEU A 78 5.28 -19.32 -11.90
C LEU A 78 4.46 -20.59 -11.55
N GLY A 79 3.26 -20.75 -12.08
CA GLY A 79 2.42 -21.93 -11.83
C GLY A 79 1.82 -21.99 -10.43
N LEU A 80 1.56 -20.83 -9.78
CA LEU A 80 0.85 -20.82 -8.50
C LEU A 80 -0.58 -21.39 -8.66
N PRO A 81 -1.15 -22.00 -7.60
CA PRO A 81 -2.50 -22.55 -7.64
C PRO A 81 -3.56 -21.51 -8.03
N ASP A 82 -4.52 -21.91 -8.88
CA ASP A 82 -5.64 -21.06 -9.30
C ASP A 82 -6.46 -20.50 -8.12
N ALA A 83 -6.57 -21.28 -7.04
CA ALA A 83 -7.22 -20.82 -5.81
C ALA A 83 -6.56 -19.56 -5.25
N ILE A 84 -5.24 -19.42 -5.36
CA ILE A 84 -4.50 -18.22 -4.93
C ILE A 84 -4.61 -17.13 -6.00
N CYS A 85 -4.38 -17.48 -7.28
CA CYS A 85 -4.36 -16.51 -8.37
C CYS A 85 -5.71 -15.85 -8.66
N ASN A 86 -6.83 -16.49 -8.29
CA ASN A 86 -8.18 -15.99 -8.51
C ASN A 86 -8.86 -15.50 -7.23
N THR A 87 -8.15 -15.50 -6.09
CA THR A 87 -8.69 -14.94 -4.84
C THR A 87 -8.85 -13.42 -4.97
N THR A 88 -10.03 -12.91 -4.57
CA THR A 88 -10.29 -11.48 -4.41
C THR A 88 -9.29 -10.90 -3.40
N PRO A 89 -8.54 -9.84 -3.75
CA PRO A 89 -7.60 -9.24 -2.83
C PRO A 89 -8.30 -8.79 -1.54
N THR A 90 -7.66 -9.07 -0.40
CA THR A 90 -8.11 -8.66 0.92
C THR A 90 -6.89 -8.48 1.81
N THR A 91 -6.96 -7.56 2.76
CA THR A 91 -5.90 -7.40 3.76
C THR A 91 -6.02 -8.43 4.89
N ASP A 92 -7.12 -9.20 4.93
CA ASP A 92 -7.46 -10.11 6.03
C ASP A 92 -7.31 -9.41 7.39
N THR A 93 -7.72 -8.15 7.47
CA THR A 93 -7.53 -7.36 8.69
C THR A 93 -8.61 -7.66 9.74
N TYR A 94 -9.85 -7.88 9.30
CA TYR A 94 -11.02 -8.13 10.14
C TYR A 94 -11.60 -9.50 9.83
N SER A 95 -12.24 -10.12 10.82
CA SER A 95 -12.96 -11.39 10.64
C SER A 95 -14.26 -11.26 9.84
N LEU A 96 -14.70 -10.02 9.55
CA LEU A 96 -15.85 -9.74 8.68
C LEU A 96 -15.41 -9.80 7.22
N GLU A 97 -16.30 -10.23 6.32
CA GLU A 97 -16.05 -10.16 4.88
C GLU A 97 -15.66 -8.74 4.45
N GLN A 98 -14.56 -8.64 3.70
CA GLN A 98 -14.01 -7.36 3.26
C GLN A 98 -13.99 -7.27 1.74
N GLY A 99 -14.54 -6.20 1.18
CA GLY A 99 -14.21 -5.69 -0.16
C GLY A 99 -13.25 -4.50 -0.07
N GLN A 100 -12.24 -4.58 0.82
CA GLN A 100 -11.56 -3.41 1.40
C GLN A 100 -10.90 -2.46 0.40
N ASP A 101 -10.47 -2.98 -0.75
CA ASP A 101 -9.82 -2.20 -1.80
C ASP A 101 -10.72 -1.06 -2.31
N GLU A 102 -12.06 -1.23 -2.29
CA GLU A 102 -13.02 -0.20 -2.72
C GLU A 102 -13.07 1.01 -1.78
N PHE A 103 -12.72 0.85 -0.50
CA PHE A 103 -12.73 1.97 0.46
C PHE A 103 -11.44 2.76 0.45
N TYR A 104 -10.31 2.10 0.17
CA TYR A 104 -9.03 2.78 0.13
C TYR A 104 -8.75 3.37 -1.24
N PHE A 105 -8.96 2.63 -2.34
CA PHE A 105 -8.67 3.10 -3.69
C PHE A 105 -9.93 3.64 -4.38
N ALA A 106 -9.75 4.63 -5.26
CA ALA A 106 -10.86 5.20 -6.04
C ALA A 106 -11.39 4.26 -7.14
N LEU A 107 -10.67 3.17 -7.42
CA LEU A 107 -10.92 2.23 -8.50
C LEU A 107 -10.52 0.81 -8.10
N PRO A 108 -11.08 -0.23 -8.72
CA PRO A 108 -10.53 -1.59 -8.67
C PRO A 108 -9.07 -1.61 -9.13
N TYR A 109 -8.28 -2.55 -8.58
CA TYR A 109 -6.82 -2.55 -8.75
C TYR A 109 -6.39 -2.57 -10.22
N GLU A 110 -7.14 -3.24 -11.11
CA GLU A 110 -6.82 -3.32 -12.54
C GLU A 110 -6.84 -1.95 -13.20
N LYS A 111 -7.80 -1.09 -12.83
CA LYS A 111 -7.90 0.28 -13.34
C LYS A 111 -6.99 1.23 -12.56
N MET A 112 -6.80 0.99 -11.27
CA MET A 112 -5.94 1.80 -10.42
C MET A 112 -4.46 1.66 -10.80
N ASP A 113 -4.00 0.46 -11.17
CA ASP A 113 -2.66 0.22 -11.71
C ASP A 113 -2.41 1.06 -12.97
N ILE A 114 -3.38 1.11 -13.89
CA ILE A 114 -3.31 1.92 -15.11
C ILE A 114 -3.24 3.40 -14.75
N ALA A 115 -4.13 3.89 -13.88
CA ALA A 115 -4.15 5.29 -13.47
C ALA A 115 -2.83 5.72 -12.81
N LEU A 116 -2.29 4.89 -11.91
CA LEU A 116 -1.01 5.13 -11.27
C LEU A 116 0.15 5.10 -12.27
N TRP A 117 0.13 4.19 -13.25
CA TRP A 117 1.12 4.16 -14.33
C TRP A 117 1.06 5.43 -15.18
N TYR A 118 -0.14 5.88 -15.57
CA TYR A 118 -0.31 7.10 -16.36
C TYR A 118 0.29 8.31 -15.63
N LEU A 119 -0.08 8.51 -14.36
CA LEU A 119 0.46 9.61 -13.56
C LEU A 119 2.00 9.53 -13.44
N ASN A 120 2.55 8.34 -13.23
CA ASN A 120 4.01 8.14 -13.08
C ASN A 120 4.80 8.38 -14.37
N ASN A 121 4.16 8.28 -15.53
CA ASN A 121 4.78 8.47 -16.83
C ASN A 121 4.43 9.83 -17.45
N GLY A 122 3.95 10.78 -16.64
CA GLY A 122 3.65 12.15 -17.09
C GLY A 122 2.50 12.24 -18.09
N LYS A 123 1.60 11.25 -18.08
CA LYS A 123 0.41 11.25 -18.93
C LYS A 123 -0.65 12.20 -18.39
N THR A 124 -1.43 12.77 -19.30
CA THR A 124 -2.48 13.74 -18.99
C THR A 124 -3.78 13.05 -18.53
N GLU A 125 -4.64 13.79 -17.84
CA GLU A 125 -5.97 13.34 -17.46
C GLU A 125 -6.83 13.01 -18.70
N ALA A 126 -6.63 13.73 -19.82
CA ALA A 126 -7.30 13.45 -21.08
C ALA A 126 -6.93 12.08 -21.65
N GLU A 127 -5.63 11.73 -21.63
CA GLU A 127 -5.18 10.39 -22.04
C GLU A 127 -5.74 9.29 -21.13
N LEU A 128 -5.89 9.56 -19.82
CA LEU A 128 -6.51 8.61 -18.89
C LEU A 128 -8.01 8.43 -19.17
N THR A 129 -8.72 9.52 -19.46
CA THR A 129 -10.14 9.51 -19.85
C THR A 129 -10.39 8.57 -21.01
N GLU A 130 -9.59 8.69 -22.08
CA GLU A 130 -9.68 7.79 -23.24
C GLU A 130 -9.36 6.34 -22.85
N LYS A 131 -8.31 6.12 -22.04
CA LYS A 131 -7.87 4.77 -21.69
C LYS A 131 -8.87 4.00 -20.83
N LEU A 132 -9.48 4.67 -19.85
CA LEU A 132 -10.38 4.03 -18.89
C LEU A 132 -11.87 4.18 -19.25
N ASN A 133 -12.19 4.91 -20.32
CA ASN A 133 -13.54 5.27 -20.73
C ASN A 133 -14.33 5.93 -19.58
N ILE A 134 -13.74 6.99 -19.01
CA ILE A 134 -14.28 7.76 -17.87
C ILE A 134 -14.33 9.25 -18.21
N THR A 135 -15.10 10.03 -17.46
CA THR A 135 -15.16 11.49 -17.69
C THR A 135 -13.83 12.17 -17.31
N LEU A 136 -13.59 13.36 -17.85
CA LEU A 136 -12.41 14.16 -17.49
C LEU A 136 -12.40 14.52 -16.00
N ASP A 137 -13.57 14.76 -15.41
CA ASP A 137 -13.67 15.07 -13.98
C ASP A 137 -13.35 13.86 -13.11
N GLN A 138 -13.73 12.65 -13.53
CA GLN A 138 -13.33 11.41 -12.88
C GLN A 138 -11.80 11.22 -12.96
N ALA A 139 -11.19 11.42 -14.14
CA ALA A 139 -9.74 11.32 -14.31
C ALA A 139 -8.98 12.31 -13.41
N LYS A 140 -9.42 13.58 -13.36
CA LYS A 140 -8.89 14.61 -12.45
C LYS A 140 -9.03 14.21 -10.99
N TYR A 141 -10.18 13.65 -10.60
CA TYR A 141 -10.41 13.16 -9.24
C TYR A 141 -9.44 12.04 -8.88
N ILE A 142 -9.25 11.06 -9.76
CA ILE A 142 -8.33 9.93 -9.54
C ILE A 142 -6.89 10.41 -9.37
N PHE A 143 -6.40 11.29 -10.25
CA PHE A 143 -5.05 11.85 -10.12
C PHE A 143 -4.88 12.66 -8.84
N LYS A 144 -5.87 13.48 -8.50
CA LYS A 144 -5.88 14.24 -7.24
C LYS A 144 -5.86 13.32 -6.02
N ASP A 145 -6.62 12.23 -6.05
CA ASP A 145 -6.67 11.22 -4.98
C ASP A 145 -5.31 10.53 -4.81
N ILE A 146 -4.67 10.09 -5.91
CA ILE A 146 -3.31 9.51 -5.91
C ILE A 146 -2.30 10.45 -5.26
N LEU A 147 -2.29 11.73 -5.68
CA LEU A 147 -1.38 12.74 -5.14
C LEU A 147 -1.68 13.06 -3.68
N SER A 148 -2.96 13.09 -3.30
CA SER A 148 -3.38 13.34 -1.92
C SER A 148 -2.90 12.21 -1.00
N LYS A 149 -3.06 10.95 -1.41
CA LYS A 149 -2.56 9.79 -0.67
C LYS A 149 -1.06 9.85 -0.48
N ARG A 150 -0.29 10.01 -1.55
CA ARG A 150 1.18 10.18 -1.47
C ARG A 150 1.58 11.26 -0.46
N ARG A 151 0.86 12.39 -0.44
CA ARG A 151 1.13 13.48 0.53
C ARG A 151 0.81 13.07 1.96
N THR A 152 -0.37 12.50 2.20
CA THR A 152 -0.84 12.16 3.56
C THR A 152 -0.14 10.94 4.15
N THR A 153 0.33 10.02 3.29
CA THR A 153 1.03 8.79 3.69
C THR A 153 2.54 8.89 3.58
N LYS A 154 3.10 10.02 3.12
CA LYS A 154 4.56 10.26 3.01
C LYS A 154 5.34 9.82 4.26
N TYR A 155 4.81 10.11 5.45
CA TYR A 155 5.47 9.78 6.72
C TYR A 155 5.65 8.27 6.97
N LEU A 156 4.84 7.43 6.32
CA LEU A 156 4.97 5.96 6.37
C LEU A 156 6.26 5.48 5.71
N HIS A 157 6.79 6.24 4.74
CA HIS A 157 8.02 5.96 4.00
C HIS A 157 9.28 6.57 4.61
N LEU A 158 9.13 7.49 5.58
CA LEU A 158 10.27 8.19 6.15
C LEU A 158 10.97 7.35 7.20
N GLU A 159 12.29 7.41 7.18
CA GLU A 159 13.14 6.95 8.27
C GLU A 159 12.85 7.74 9.57
N PRO A 160 13.07 7.13 10.75
CA PRO A 160 13.04 7.85 12.02
C PRO A 160 13.96 9.07 11.98
N GLN A 161 13.46 10.21 12.45
CA GLN A 161 14.27 11.42 12.59
C GLN A 161 15.09 11.33 13.87
N LEU A 162 16.42 11.39 13.75
CA LEU A 162 17.32 11.47 14.90
C LEU A 162 17.52 12.95 15.26
N ILE A 163 17.21 13.33 16.50
CA ILE A 163 17.45 14.69 16.99
C ILE A 163 18.86 14.74 17.58
N GLU A 164 19.77 15.41 16.89
CA GLU A 164 21.12 15.67 17.38
C GLU A 164 21.19 16.98 18.17
N LYS A 165 22.13 17.05 19.13
CA LYS A 165 22.25 18.13 20.13
C LYS A 165 22.50 19.54 19.57
N ASN A 166 22.71 19.71 18.27
CA ASN A 166 23.11 20.98 17.66
C ASN A 166 21.95 21.81 17.08
N ILE A 167 20.68 21.49 17.37
CA ILE A 167 19.52 22.28 16.92
C ILE A 167 18.97 23.20 18.03
N ILE A 168 19.86 23.82 18.79
CA ILE A 168 19.53 25.00 19.62
C ILE A 168 20.66 26.02 19.45
N THR A 169 20.91 26.47 18.22
CA THR A 169 21.69 27.69 17.95
C THR A 169 21.39 28.17 16.54
N GLN A 170 20.12 28.47 16.28
CA GLN A 170 19.65 29.36 15.19
C GLN A 170 18.13 29.52 15.31
N VAL A 171 17.71 30.23 16.36
CA VAL A 171 16.48 31.03 16.36
C VAL A 171 16.88 32.44 16.75
#